data_AF-A0A240EPR4-F1
#
_entry.id   AF-A0A240EPR4-F1
#
_cell.length_a   1.000
_cell.length_b   1.000
_cell.length_c   1.000
_cell.angle_alpha   90.00
_cell.angle_beta   90.00
_cell.angle_gamma   90.00
#
_symmetry.space_group_name_H-M   'P 1'
#
loop_
_entity.id
_entity.type
_entity.pdbx_description
1 polymer ?
#
loop_
_entity_poly.entity_id
_entity_poly.type
_entity_poly.pdbx_seq_one_letter_code
_entity_poly.pdbx_strand_id
1 'polypeptide(L)'
;MSLPIEWFTTSYTRIQKWDIEGLSLLEAEAALETYLTDNNPISLEMADYIAENWTCRRIQMLDCESRRTLMKIWDEREIAANG
;
A
#
# COMPACT_ATOMS: atom_id res chain seq x y z
N MET A 1 7.59 11.49 -12.78
CA MET A 1 8.41 10.46 -13.44
C MET A 1 7.46 9.37 -13.93
N SER A 2 7.55 8.96 -15.21
CA SER A 2 6.74 7.86 -15.75
C SER A 2 7.42 6.53 -15.47
N LEU A 3 6.69 5.58 -14.87
CA LEU A 3 7.21 4.25 -14.59
C LEU A 3 7.34 3.45 -15.91
N PRO A 4 8.40 2.63 -16.08
CA PRO A 4 8.54 1.77 -17.25
C PRO A 4 7.44 0.70 -17.29
N ILE A 5 7.11 0.21 -18.50
CA ILE A 5 6.04 -0.78 -18.71
C ILE A 5 6.27 -2.05 -17.88
N GLU A 6 7.52 -2.48 -17.74
CA GLU A 6 7.92 -3.63 -16.92
C GLU A 6 7.48 -3.48 -15.45
N TRP A 7 7.43 -2.24 -14.93
CA TRP A 7 6.93 -1.98 -13.60
C TRP A 7 5.49 -2.44 -13.47
N PHE A 8 4.61 -2.07 -14.40
CA PHE A 8 3.19 -2.42 -14.39
C PHE A 8 2.96 -3.92 -14.51
N THR A 9 3.77 -4.63 -15.31
CA THR A 9 3.74 -6.09 -15.36
C THR A 9 4.13 -6.71 -14.01
N THR A 10 5.12 -6.11 -13.33
CA THR A 10 5.59 -6.55 -12.01
C THR A 10 4.58 -6.22 -10.90
N SER A 11 3.83 -5.12 -11.06
CA SER A 11 2.70 -4.74 -10.20
C SER A 11 1.63 -5.80 -10.18
N TYR A 12 1.16 -6.16 -11.38
CA TYR A 12 0.11 -7.14 -11.55
C TYR A 12 0.51 -8.49 -10.92
N THR A 13 1.76 -8.90 -11.11
CA THR A 13 2.27 -10.12 -10.48
C THR A 13 2.40 -10.02 -8.95
N ARG A 14 2.72 -8.85 -8.38
CA ARG A 14 2.73 -8.64 -6.93
C ARG A 14 1.33 -8.71 -6.32
N ILE A 15 0.36 -8.01 -6.90
CA ILE A 15 -1.03 -8.03 -6.45
C ILE A 15 -1.57 -9.46 -6.53
N GLN A 16 -1.35 -10.14 -7.65
CA GLN A 16 -1.79 -11.52 -7.84
C GLN A 16 -1.14 -12.47 -6.81
N LYS A 17 0.11 -12.22 -6.43
CA LYS A 17 0.76 -12.97 -5.35
C LYS A 17 0.08 -12.73 -4.01
N TRP A 18 -0.25 -11.48 -3.67
CA TRP A 18 -0.97 -11.16 -2.43
C TRP A 18 -2.39 -11.75 -2.40
N ASP A 19 -3.05 -11.86 -3.54
CA ASP A 19 -4.36 -12.51 -3.64
C ASP A 19 -4.29 -14.01 -3.41
N ILE A 20 -3.24 -14.68 -3.89
CA ILE A 20 -3.08 -16.13 -3.77
C ILE A 20 -2.51 -16.52 -2.41
N GLU A 21 -1.44 -15.87 -1.98
CA GLU A 21 -0.68 -16.23 -0.77
C GLU A 21 -1.17 -15.47 0.47
N GLY A 22 -1.86 -14.35 0.28
CA GLY A 22 -2.20 -13.41 1.34
C GLY A 22 -1.05 -12.44 1.65
N LEU A 23 -1.39 -11.21 1.98
CA LEU A 23 -0.43 -10.21 2.47
C LEU A 23 -0.28 -10.33 4.00
N SER A 24 0.94 -10.53 4.50
CA SER A 24 1.18 -10.56 5.94
C SER A 24 1.19 -9.16 6.57
N LEU A 25 0.94 -9.08 7.88
CA LEU A 25 1.00 -7.81 8.62
C LEU A 25 2.40 -7.19 8.56
N LEU A 26 3.44 -8.01 8.73
CA LEU A 26 4.83 -7.54 8.71
C LEU A 26 5.25 -6.98 7.35
N GLU A 27 4.82 -7.62 6.25
CA GLU A 27 5.09 -7.10 4.89
C GLU A 27 4.38 -5.76 4.66
N ALA A 28 3.14 -5.64 5.11
CA ALA A 28 2.38 -4.40 5.06
C ALA A 28 3.07 -3.28 5.84
N GLU A 29 3.53 -3.57 7.06
CA GLU A 29 4.20 -2.60 7.92
C GLU A 29 5.53 -2.14 7.33
N ALA A 30 6.37 -3.07 6.87
CA ALA A 30 7.65 -2.76 6.25
C ALA A 30 7.48 -1.93 4.97
N ALA A 31 6.49 -2.27 4.13
CA ALA A 31 6.22 -1.50 2.92
C ALA A 31 5.72 -0.08 3.28
N LEU A 32 4.80 0.05 4.23
CA LEU A 32 4.31 1.36 4.67
C LEU A 32 5.42 2.20 5.30
N GLU A 33 6.37 1.61 6.01
CA GLU A 33 7.53 2.32 6.55
C GLU A 33 8.39 2.92 5.43
N THR A 34 8.63 2.17 4.35
CA THR A 34 9.41 2.68 3.20
C THR A 34 8.75 3.83 2.44
N TYR A 35 7.45 4.08 2.64
CA TYR A 35 6.80 5.29 2.13
C TYR A 35 7.41 6.56 2.74
N LEU A 36 7.68 6.53 4.05
CA LEU A 36 8.16 7.69 4.79
C LEU A 36 9.59 8.08 4.39
N THR A 37 10.38 7.15 3.87
CA THR A 37 11.79 7.37 3.55
C THR A 37 12.03 7.67 2.07
N ASP A 38 11.33 7.00 1.15
CA ASP A 38 11.64 7.08 -0.29
C ASP A 38 10.42 7.29 -1.19
N ASN A 39 9.23 7.54 -0.62
CA ASN A 39 7.98 7.67 -1.37
C ASN A 39 7.80 6.52 -2.39
N ASN A 40 8.06 5.30 -1.91
CA ASN A 40 8.21 4.13 -2.76
C ASN A 40 6.86 3.78 -3.44
N PRO A 41 6.82 3.63 -4.77
CA PRO A 41 5.62 3.23 -5.51
C PRO A 41 4.99 1.91 -5.01
N ILE A 42 5.79 1.01 -4.44
CA ILE A 42 5.31 -0.26 -3.86
C ILE A 42 4.47 0.00 -2.60
N SER A 43 4.84 0.99 -1.78
CA SER A 43 4.09 1.35 -0.59
C SER A 43 2.71 1.91 -0.93
N LEU A 44 2.64 2.68 -2.02
CA LEU A 44 1.38 3.19 -2.56
C LEU A 44 0.50 2.06 -3.10
N GLU A 45 1.08 1.15 -3.89
CA GLU A 45 0.39 -0.05 -4.39
C GLU A 45 -0.14 -0.92 -3.24
N MET A 46 0.66 -1.09 -2.19
CA MET A 46 0.26 -1.88 -1.02
C MET A 46 -0.81 -1.19 -0.19
N ALA A 47 -0.74 0.13 -0.04
CA ALA A 47 -1.79 0.91 0.61
C ALA A 47 -3.13 0.77 -0.11
N ASP A 48 -3.12 0.77 -1.45
CA ASP A 48 -4.32 0.52 -2.27
C ASP A 48 -4.86 -0.89 -2.06
N TYR A 49 -3.97 -1.87 -2.13
CA TYR A 49 -4.34 -3.26 -1.91
C TYR A 49 -5.00 -3.47 -0.54
N ILE A 50 -4.43 -2.89 0.51
CA ILE A 50 -4.99 -2.94 1.87
C ILE A 50 -6.34 -2.23 1.92
N ALA A 51 -6.50 -1.08 1.28
CA ALA A 51 -7.76 -0.33 1.26
C ALA A 51 -8.91 -1.13 0.64
N GLU A 52 -8.62 -1.84 -0.45
CA GLU A 52 -9.62 -2.58 -1.22
C GLU A 52 -9.93 -3.95 -0.61
N ASN A 53 -8.92 -4.62 -0.05
CA ASN A 53 -9.02 -6.03 0.34
C ASN A 53 -9.06 -6.27 1.85
N TRP A 54 -8.56 -5.34 2.68
CA TRP A 54 -8.53 -5.55 4.12
C TRP A 54 -9.73 -4.94 4.82
N THR A 55 -10.25 -5.67 5.80
CA THR A 55 -11.28 -5.15 6.70
C THR A 55 -10.67 -4.17 7.72
N CYS A 56 -11.48 -3.25 8.23
CA CYS A 56 -11.07 -2.32 9.29
C CYS A 56 -10.43 -3.03 10.50
N ARG A 57 -10.91 -4.23 10.83
CA ARG A 57 -10.36 -5.05 11.92
C ARG A 57 -8.92 -5.45 11.65
N ARG A 58 -8.60 -5.82 10.41
CA ARG A 58 -7.24 -6.21 10.02
C ARG A 58 -6.31 -4.99 9.99
N ILE A 59 -6.81 -3.85 9.54
CA ILE A 59 -6.07 -2.58 9.60
C ILE A 59 -5.75 -2.20 11.05
N GLN A 60 -6.67 -2.40 12.00
CA GLN A 60 -6.43 -2.16 13.43
C GLN A 60 -5.33 -3.04 14.05
N MET A 61 -5.00 -4.18 13.43
CA MET A 61 -3.91 -5.04 13.87
C MET A 61 -2.54 -4.55 13.43
N LEU A 62 -2.46 -3.59 12.50
CA LEU A 62 -1.21 -2.96 12.12
C LEU A 62 -0.68 -2.06 13.24
N ASP A 63 0.63 -1.94 13.29
CA ASP A 63 1.33 -1.03 14.18
C ASP A 63 0.84 0.42 14.03
N CYS A 64 0.94 1.17 15.13
CA CYS A 64 0.41 2.52 15.24
C CYS A 64 0.99 3.45 14.15
N GLU A 65 2.27 3.32 13.85
CA GLU A 65 2.96 4.12 12.84
C GLU A 65 2.50 3.75 11.42
N SER A 66 2.44 2.47 11.09
CA SER A 66 1.96 1.99 9.79
C SER A 66 0.51 2.39 9.54
N ARG A 67 -0.37 2.36 10.56
CA ARG A 67 -1.74 2.88 10.44
C ARG A 67 -1.78 4.38 10.13
N ARG A 68 -0.94 5.18 10.79
CA ARG A 68 -0.85 6.62 10.50
C ARG A 68 -0.38 6.88 9.09
N THR A 69 0.63 6.13 8.63
CA THR A 69 1.13 6.24 7.25
C THR A 69 0.07 5.85 6.23
N LEU A 70 -0.64 4.74 6.47
CA LEU A 70 -1.75 4.30 5.62
C LEU A 70 -2.85 5.37 5.52
N MET A 71 -3.26 5.93 6.66
CA MET A 71 -4.27 6.99 6.70
C MET A 71 -3.81 8.25 5.95
N LYS A 72 -2.54 8.63 6.12
CA LYS A 72 -1.95 9.77 5.41
C LYS A 72 -1.96 9.57 3.89
N ILE A 73 -1.61 8.37 3.42
CA ILE A 73 -1.64 8.04 1.98
C ILE A 73 -3.08 8.15 1.45
N TRP A 74 -4.07 7.69 2.22
CA TRP A 74 -5.48 7.83 1.82
C TRP A 74 -5.95 9.28 1.78
N ASP A 75 -5.63 10.07 2.81
CA ASP A 75 -5.99 11.49 2.84
C ASP A 75 -5.38 12.24 1.65
N GLU A 76 -4.10 12.00 1.34
CA GLU A 76 -3.41 12.60 0.19
C GLU A 76 -4.08 12.24 -1.14
N ARG A 77 -4.58 11.00 -1.27
CA ARG A 77 -5.29 10.54 -2.46
C ARG A 77 -6.70 11.11 -2.58
N GLU A 78 -7.43 11.21 -1.48
CA GLU A 78 -8.78 11.80 -1.49
C GLU A 78 -8.70 13.28 -1.90
N ILE A 79 -7.68 14.00 -1.41
CA ILE A 79 -7.41 15.37 -1.83
C ILE A 79 -7.07 15.43 -3.33
N ALA A 80 -6.24 14.52 -3.83
CA ALA A 80 -5.89 14.48 -5.26
C ALA A 80 -7.06 14.09 -6.18
N ALA A 81 -7.99 13.26 -5.71
CA ALA A 81 -9.17 12.84 -6.48
C ALA A 81 -10.27 13.92 -6.53
N ASN A 82 -10.34 14.78 -5.53
CA ASN A 82 -11.29 15.89 -5.44
C ASN A 82 -10.73 17.24 -5.93
N GLY A 83 -9.47 17.27 -6.36
CA GLY A 83 -8.73 18.47 -6.80
C GLY A 83 -8.71 18.72 -8.30
#